data_AF-A0A0S3RBV0-F1
#
_entry.id   AF-A0A0S3RBV0-F1
#
_cell.length_a   1.000
_cell.length_b   1.000
_cell.length_c   1.000
_cell.angle_alpha   90.00
_cell.angle_beta   90.00
_cell.angle_gamma   90.00
#
_symmetry.space_group_name_H-M   'P 1'
#
loop_
_entity.id
_entity.type
_entity.pdbx_description
1 polymer ?
#
loop_
_entity_poly.entity_id
_entity_poly.type
_entity_poly.pdbx_seq_one_letter_code
_entity_poly.pdbx_strand_id
1 'polypeptide(L)'
;MKSRGKIVACELKKERVKRLKDTIKLSGASNIQVLNEDFLNINPKDPSYSKVNAILLDPSCSGSGTSASRLDHLLPSKTAGQDTD
;
A
#
# COMPACT_ATOMS: atom_id res chain seq x y z
N MET A 1 2.09 16.15 4.92
CA MET A 1 3.29 16.52 5.72
C MET A 1 4.08 17.54 4.91
N LYS A 2 4.49 18.69 5.47
CA LYS A 2 5.32 19.70 4.78
C LYS A 2 6.79 19.23 4.61
N SER A 3 7.00 17.98 4.18
CA SER A 3 8.29 17.27 4.12
C SER A 3 9.10 17.24 5.42
N ARG A 4 8.44 17.44 6.57
CA ARG A 4 9.06 17.34 7.90
C ARG A 4 8.97 15.90 8.41
N GLY A 5 10.07 15.42 8.99
CA GLY A 5 10.22 14.04 9.48
C GLY A 5 10.75 13.09 8.42
N LYS A 6 10.87 11.81 8.77
CA LYS A 6 11.40 10.74 7.91
C LYS A 6 10.43 9.57 7.91
N ILE A 7 10.20 8.99 6.73
CA ILE A 7 9.42 7.75 6.56
C ILE A 7 10.38 6.64 6.18
N VAL A 8 10.24 5.48 6.81
CA VAL A 8 10.89 4.23 6.39
C VAL A 8 9.80 3.35 5.79
N ALA A 9 9.90 3.08 4.49
CA ALA A 9 8.96 2.24 3.76
C ALA A 9 9.61 0.87 3.51
N CYS A 10 9.01 -0.19 4.05
CA CYS A 10 9.49 -1.55 3.91
C CYS A 10 8.63 -2.31 2.90
N GLU A 11 9.24 -2.99 1.94
CA GLU A 11 8.53 -3.82 0.95
C GLU A 11 9.37 -5.06 0.59
N LEU A 12 8.74 -6.23 0.56
CA LEU A 12 9.43 -7.49 0.34
C LEU A 12 9.67 -7.79 -1.15
N LYS A 13 8.70 -7.48 -2.02
CA LYS A 13 8.76 -7.87 -3.43
C LYS A 13 9.49 -6.81 -4.26
N LYS A 14 10.61 -7.20 -4.89
CA LYS A 14 11.46 -6.33 -5.75
C LYS A 14 10.67 -5.51 -6.78
N GLU A 15 9.70 -6.13 -7.46
CA GLU A 15 8.86 -5.44 -8.44
C GLU A 15 7.98 -4.35 -7.79
N ARG A 16 7.47 -4.60 -6.58
CA ARG A 16 6.70 -3.60 -5.81
C ARG A 16 7.61 -2.49 -5.28
N VAL A 17 8.85 -2.80 -4.90
CA VAL A 17 9.86 -1.80 -4.53
C VAL A 17 10.14 -0.83 -5.68
N LYS A 18 10.28 -1.34 -6.91
CA LYS A 18 10.47 -0.50 -8.10
C LYS A 18 9.28 0.46 -8.26
N ARG A 19 8.07 -0.07 -8.23
CA ARG A 19 6.84 0.73 -8.32
C ARG A 19 6.76 1.79 -7.20
N LEU A 20 7.06 1.41 -5.96
CA LEU A 20 7.09 2.32 -4.83
C LEU A 20 8.07 3.49 -5.06
N LYS A 21 9.30 3.21 -5.52
CA LYS A 21 10.28 4.25 -5.86
C LYS A 21 9.80 5.18 -6.96
N ASP A 22 9.17 4.64 -8.00
CA ASP A 22 8.59 5.43 -9.09
C ASP A 22 7.47 6.35 -8.56
N THR A 23 6.58 5.83 -7.71
CA THR A 23 5.52 6.62 -7.07
C THR A 23 6.07 7.74 -6.17
N ILE A 24 7.09 7.45 -5.37
CA ILE A 24 7.76 8.46 -4.53
C ILE A 24 8.37 9.58 -5.38
N LYS A 25 9.01 9.22 -6.49
CA LYS A 25 9.59 10.18 -7.44
C LYS A 25 8.51 11.08 -8.04
N LEU A 26 7.41 10.48 -8.49
CA LEU A 26 6.27 11.21 -9.06
C LEU A 26 5.59 12.15 -8.04
N SER A 27 5.53 11.75 -6.76
CA SER A 27 4.95 12.58 -5.71
C SER A 27 5.85 13.74 -5.25
N GLY A 28 7.12 13.77 -5.69
CA GLY A 28 8.11 14.76 -5.24
C GLY A 28 8.52 14.62 -3.77
N ALA A 29 8.26 13.46 -3.15
CA ALA A 29 8.61 13.24 -1.75
C ALA A 29 10.11 12.93 -1.61
N SER A 30 10.80 13.67 -0.74
CA SER A 30 12.26 13.56 -0.56
C SER A 30 12.68 12.93 0.77
N ASN A 31 11.74 12.70 1.69
CA ASN A 31 12.02 12.28 3.06
C ASN A 31 11.68 10.79 3.33
N ILE A 32 11.74 9.95 2.30
CA ILE A 32 11.35 8.53 2.36
C ILE A 32 12.58 7.66 2.09
N GLN A 33 12.89 6.75 3.02
CA GLN A 33 13.87 5.68 2.85
C GLN A 33 13.14 4.39 2.51
N VAL A 34 13.46 3.78 1.37
CA VAL A 34 12.88 2.50 0.95
C VAL A 34 13.81 1.35 1.32
N LEU A 35 13.29 0.36 2.03
CA LEU A 35 13.97 -0.89 2.37
C LEU A 35 13.32 -2.04 1.59
N ASN A 36 14.13 -2.84 0.89
CA ASN A 36 13.65 -4.08 0.31
C ASN A 36 13.90 -5.24 1.28
N GLU A 37 13.08 -5.35 2.32
CA GLU A 37 13.25 -6.32 3.39
C GLU A 37 11.90 -6.90 3.85
N ASP A 38 11.96 -7.97 4.62
CA ASP A 38 10.83 -8.42 5.43
C ASP A 38 10.72 -7.56 6.69
N PHE A 39 9.54 -6.97 6.93
CA PHE A 39 9.27 -6.19 8.12
C PHE A 39 9.52 -6.99 9.42
N LEU A 40 9.25 -8.30 9.42
CA LEU A 40 9.42 -9.15 10.60
C LEU A 40 10.90 -9.36 10.98
N ASN A 41 11.82 -9.12 10.05
CA ASN A 41 13.27 -9.23 10.30
C ASN A 41 13.88 -7.93 10.83
N ILE A 42 13.12 -6.84 10.92
CA ILE A 42 13.61 -5.56 11.45
C ILE A 42 13.78 -5.69 12.97
N ASN A 43 15.00 -5.41 13.45
CA ASN A 43 15.27 -5.36 14.88
C ASN A 43 14.65 -4.08 15.49
N PRO A 44 13.62 -4.18 16.35
CA PRO A 44 12.98 -3.01 16.95
C PRO A 44 13.88 -2.26 17.93
N LYS A 45 14.97 -2.90 18.41
CA LYS A 45 15.94 -2.29 19.32
C LYS A 45 17.09 -1.58 18.58
N ASP A 46 17.09 -1.60 17.25
CA ASP A 46 18.11 -0.88 16.48
C ASP A 46 17.99 0.64 16.76
N PRO A 47 19.08 1.31 17.18
CA PRO A 47 19.07 2.74 17.48
C PRO A 47 18.56 3.62 16.33
N SER A 48 18.67 3.18 15.08
CA SER A 48 18.15 3.89 13.90
C SER A 48 16.63 4.06 13.91
N TYR A 49 15.90 3.19 14.62
CA TYR A 49 14.44 3.27 14.79
C TYR A 49 14.00 3.88 16.12
N SER A 50 14.93 4.31 16.98
CA SER A 50 14.63 4.88 18.32
C SER A 50 13.70 6.09 18.33
N LYS A 51 13.57 6.80 17.20
CA LYS A 51 12.70 7.98 17.02
C LYS A 51 11.41 7.69 16.25
N VAL A 52 11.16 6.44 15.87
CA VAL A 52 9.89 6.04 15.25
C VAL A 52 8.79 6.14 16.30
N ASN A 53 7.76 6.93 16.00
CA ASN A 53 6.65 7.22 16.92
C ASN A 53 5.31 6.68 16.43
N ALA A 54 5.24 6.19 15.19
CA ALA A 54 4.04 5.64 14.59
C ALA A 54 4.42 4.60 13.53
N ILE A 55 3.56 3.61 13.35
CA ILE A 55 3.67 2.58 12.33
C ILE A 55 2.33 2.51 11.58
N LEU A 56 2.40 2.53 10.25
CA LEU A 56 1.28 2.17 9.39
C LEU A 56 1.54 0.77 8.86
N LEU A 57 0.69 -0.19 9.22
CA LEU A 57 0.81 -1.58 8.82
C LEU A 57 -0.31 -1.94 7.84
N ASP A 58 0.07 -2.17 6.58
CA ASP A 58 -0.83 -2.56 5.49
C ASP A 58 -0.30 -3.87 4.86
N PRO A 59 -0.57 -5.03 5.46
CA PRO A 59 -0.11 -6.31 4.95
C PRO A 59 -0.97 -6.76 3.78
N SER A 60 -0.45 -7.67 2.96
CA SER A 60 -1.26 -8.36 1.94
C SER A 60 -2.48 -9.01 2.62
N CYS A 61 -3.67 -8.70 2.12
CA CYS A 61 -4.92 -9.29 2.56
C CYS A 61 -5.46 -10.28 1.52
N SER A 62 -6.54 -10.99 1.86
CA SER A 62 -7.25 -11.89 0.94
C SER A 62 -7.96 -11.15 -0.20
N GLY A 63 -8.12 -9.83 -0.11
CA GLY A 63 -8.85 -9.02 -1.08
C GLY A 63 -10.37 -9.16 -1.00
N SER A 64 -10.92 -9.81 0.04
CA SER A 64 -12.37 -10.04 0.17
C SER A 64 -13.21 -8.75 0.20
N GLY A 65 -12.67 -7.67 0.77
CA GLY A 65 -13.31 -6.35 0.80
C GLY A 65 -13.30 -5.61 -0.55
N THR A 66 -12.45 -6.05 -1.48
CA THR A 66 -12.36 -5.51 -2.86
C THR A 66 -12.93 -6.48 -3.90
N SER A 67 -13.20 -7.73 -3.52
CA SER A 67 -13.74 -8.78 -4.39
C SER A 67 -15.27 -8.80 -4.42
N ALA A 68 -15.94 -7.90 -3.70
CA ALA A 68 -17.34 -7.64 -4.00
C ALA A 68 -17.40 -7.31 -5.50
N SER A 69 -18.17 -8.10 -6.26
CA SER A 69 -18.62 -7.67 -7.58
C SER A 69 -18.91 -6.19 -7.44
N ARG A 70 -18.26 -5.32 -8.25
CA ARG A 70 -18.72 -3.93 -8.37
C ARG A 70 -20.23 -4.04 -8.34
N LEU A 71 -20.89 -3.38 -7.40
CA LEU A 71 -22.30 -3.57 -7.06
C LEU A 71 -23.16 -3.10 -8.26
N ASP A 72 -22.89 -3.63 -9.43
CA ASP A 72 -23.35 -3.26 -10.74
C ASP A 72 -24.81 -3.66 -10.87
N HIS A 73 -25.26 -4.62 -10.05
CA HIS A 73 -26.67 -4.92 -9.83
C HIS A 73 -27.41 -3.83 -9.03
N LEU A 74 -26.70 -2.95 -8.33
CA LEU A 74 -27.27 -1.72 -7.73
C LEU A 74 -27.18 -0.52 -8.68
N LEU A 75 -26.48 -0.63 -9.82
CA LEU A 75 -26.46 0.43 -10.82
C LEU A 75 -27.80 0.40 -11.59
N PRO A 76 -28.49 1.55 -11.74
CA PRO A 76 -29.78 1.62 -12.46
C PRO A 76 -29.71 1.10 -13.91
N SER A 77 -28.51 1.06 -14.48
CA SER A 77 -28.25 0.56 -15.83
C SER A 77 -28.46 -0.95 -15.99
N LYS A 78 -28.61 -1.72 -14.91
CA LYS A 78 -29.11 -3.10 -14.94
C LYS A 78 -30.62 -3.14 -14.71
N THR A 79 -31.39 -2.40 -15.51
CA THR A 79 -32.82 -2.69 -15.63
C THR A 79 -32.98 -3.87 -16.58
N ALA A 80 -33.68 -4.90 -16.11
CA ALA A 80 -33.78 -6.24 -16.66
C ALA A 80 -34.02 -6.31 -18.18
N GLY A 81 -33.32 -7.25 -18.83
CA GLY A 81 -33.64 -7.68 -20.18
C GLY A 81 -32.44 -8.25 -20.92
N GLN A 82 -32.15 -9.54 -20.71
CA GLN A 82 -31.77 -10.53 -21.74
C GLN A 82 -31.25 -11.80 -21.05
N ASP A 83 -32.19 -12.57 -20.49
CA ASP A 83 -32.12 -14.03 -20.60
C ASP A 83 -32.84 -14.35 -21.92
N THR A 84 -32.08 -14.73 -22.94
CA THR A 84 -32.59 -15.48 -24.08
C THR A 84 -31.65 -16.66 -24.25
N ASP A 85 -32.19 -17.84 -23.93
CA ASP A 85 -31.73 -19.23 -24.17
C ASP A 85 -30.30 -19.47 -24.67
#